data_AF-A0ABD6XW80-F1
#
_entry.id   AF-A0ABD6XW80-F1
#
_cell.length_a   1.000
_cell.length_b   1.000
_cell.length_c   1.000
_cell.angle_alpha   90.00
_cell.angle_beta   90.00
_cell.angle_gamma   90.00
#
_symmetry.space_group_name_H-M   'P 1'
#
loop_
_entity.id
_entity.type
_entity.pdbx_description
1 polymer ?
#
loop_
_entity_poly.entity_id
_entity_poly.type
_entity_poly.pdbx_seq_one_letter_code
_entity_poly.pdbx_strand_id
1 'polypeptide(L)'
;MIDIKNNLEIMWIYFLENENEILQELHESSSFEFYERYLLELSAREFLDFFQYLLDYKIDNNLDDKHSISQLISYGFDQKSTLDGEPKFENFQSIQSRVADLRSEHLTQRIKNEQQLLGSNIEQLAETIKKQDRL
;
A
#
# COMPACT_ATOMS: atom_id res chain seq x y z
N MET A 1 -8.41 8.02 -18.05
CA MET A 1 -7.05 8.37 -17.60
C MET A 1 -7.21 8.91 -16.20
N ILE A 2 -6.69 8.18 -15.21
CA ILE A 2 -7.42 7.86 -13.99
C ILE A 2 -7.98 9.09 -13.25
N ASP A 3 -9.31 9.10 -13.13
CA ASP A 3 -10.08 10.03 -12.32
C ASP A 3 -10.65 9.26 -11.12
N ILE A 4 -9.76 8.89 -10.18
CA ILE A 4 -10.02 8.40 -8.80
C ILE A 4 -10.61 9.55 -7.93
N LYS A 5 -11.01 10.70 -8.51
CA LYS A 5 -10.99 11.98 -7.77
C LYS A 5 -12.04 12.18 -6.69
N ASN A 6 -12.96 11.24 -6.46
CA ASN A 6 -13.81 11.31 -5.27
C ASN A 6 -13.79 9.97 -4.57
N ASN A 7 -12.96 9.89 -3.53
CA ASN A 7 -13.19 9.05 -2.37
C ASN A 7 -13.28 7.54 -2.62
N LEU A 8 -12.25 6.88 -2.11
CA LEU A 8 -12.33 5.61 -1.36
C LEU A 8 -13.42 5.54 -0.26
N GLU A 9 -14.42 6.43 -0.21
CA GLU A 9 -15.61 6.23 0.65
C GLU A 9 -16.42 5.01 0.21
N ILE A 10 -16.06 4.37 -0.92
CA ILE A 10 -16.87 3.37 -1.59
C ILE A 10 -16.06 2.15 -2.08
N MET A 11 -14.87 1.86 -1.54
CA MET A 11 -14.13 0.69 -2.02
C MET A 11 -14.87 -0.64 -1.76
N TRP A 12 -15.66 -0.71 -0.69
CA TRP A 12 -16.40 -1.91 -0.30
C TRP A 12 -17.70 -2.15 -1.09
N ILE A 13 -18.41 -1.09 -1.51
CA ILE A 13 -19.65 -1.27 -2.31
C ILE A 13 -19.31 -1.72 -3.74
N TYR A 14 -18.10 -1.41 -4.22
CA TYR A 14 -17.70 -1.61 -5.62
C TYR A 14 -16.69 -2.73 -5.86
N PHE A 15 -16.17 -3.41 -4.83
CA PHE A 15 -15.15 -4.43 -5.05
C PHE A 15 -15.64 -5.58 -5.94
N LEU A 16 -16.86 -6.08 -5.70
CA LEU A 16 -17.49 -7.09 -6.56
C LEU A 16 -17.72 -6.59 -7.99
N GLU A 17 -18.04 -5.31 -8.16
CA GLU A 17 -18.31 -4.72 -9.48
C GLU A 17 -17.04 -4.41 -10.27
N ASN A 18 -15.90 -4.22 -9.58
CA ASN A 18 -14.62 -3.81 -10.17
C ASN A 18 -13.48 -4.79 -9.84
N GLU A 19 -13.83 -6.02 -9.46
CA GLU A 19 -12.91 -7.06 -9.01
C GLU A 19 -11.72 -7.22 -9.98
N ASN A 20 -12.01 -7.35 -11.27
CA ASN A 20 -10.99 -7.53 -12.30
C ASN A 20 -10.02 -6.34 -12.39
N GLU A 21 -10.53 -5.11 -12.27
CA GLU A 21 -9.70 -3.91 -12.36
C GLU A 21 -8.78 -3.81 -11.14
N ILE A 22 -9.28 -4.13 -9.96
CA ILE A 22 -8.50 -4.08 -8.73
C ILE A 22 -7.46 -5.20 -8.70
N LEU A 23 -7.83 -6.42 -9.14
CA LEU A 23 -6.88 -7.53 -9.28
C LEU A 23 -5.80 -7.24 -10.33
N GLN A 24 -6.15 -6.56 -11.43
CA GLN A 24 -5.18 -6.11 -12.42
C GLN A 24 -4.24 -5.06 -11.82
N GLU A 25 -4.76 -4.05 -11.12
CA GLU A 25 -3.92 -3.02 -10.51
C GLU A 25 -3.02 -3.57 -9.38
N LEU A 26 -3.49 -4.60 -8.65
CA LEU A 26 -2.68 -5.37 -7.71
C LEU A 26 -1.48 -6.05 -8.39
N HIS A 27 -1.63 -6.50 -9.63
CA HIS A 27 -0.55 -7.12 -10.39
C HIS A 27 0.40 -6.07 -10.98
N GLU A 28 -0.09 -4.88 -11.31
CA GLU A 28 0.69 -3.82 -11.94
C GLU A 28 1.42 -2.89 -10.95
N SER A 29 0.92 -2.78 -9.71
CA SER A 29 1.46 -1.88 -8.69
C SER A 29 2.29 -2.63 -7.64
N SER A 30 3.23 -1.92 -7.01
CA SER A 30 3.87 -2.46 -5.80
C SER A 30 2.87 -2.50 -4.63
N SER A 31 3.10 -3.38 -3.65
CA SER A 31 2.28 -3.41 -2.42
C SER A 31 2.23 -2.04 -1.76
N PHE A 32 3.36 -1.32 -1.68
CA PHE A 32 3.40 0.03 -1.12
C PHE A 32 2.44 0.98 -1.86
N GLU A 33 2.51 1.07 -3.19
CA GLU A 33 1.65 1.95 -3.97
C GLU A 33 0.17 1.57 -3.86
N PHE A 34 -0.12 0.27 -3.79
CA PHE A 34 -1.49 -0.19 -3.64
C PHE A 34 -2.07 0.22 -2.28
N TYR A 35 -1.30 0.11 -1.19
CA TYR A 35 -1.73 0.58 0.12
C TYR A 35 -2.02 2.07 0.13
N GLU A 36 -1.10 2.86 -0.43
CA GLU A 36 -1.22 4.32 -0.53
C GLU A 36 -2.51 4.76 -1.20
N ARG A 37 -2.86 4.09 -2.31
CA ARG A 37 -4.00 4.45 -3.14
C ARG A 37 -5.32 3.92 -2.62
N TYR A 38 -5.31 2.78 -1.93
CA TYR A 38 -6.53 2.04 -1.67
C TYR A 38 -6.73 1.76 -0.17
N LEU A 39 -5.73 1.20 0.51
CA LEU A 39 -5.98 0.54 1.79
C LEU A 39 -5.81 1.45 3.02
N LEU A 40 -5.00 2.50 2.94
CA LEU A 40 -4.69 3.32 4.11
C LEU A 40 -5.87 4.18 4.60
N GLU A 41 -6.88 4.43 3.77
CA GLU A 41 -8.06 5.19 4.18
C GLU A 41 -9.17 4.31 4.77
N LEU A 42 -9.09 2.99 4.60
CA LEU A 42 -10.07 2.05 5.12
C LEU A 42 -10.11 2.04 6.65
N SER A 43 -11.30 1.90 7.23
CA SER A 43 -11.41 1.52 8.64
C SER A 43 -10.76 0.16 8.87
N ALA A 44 -10.37 -0.14 10.11
CA ALA A 44 -9.80 -1.46 10.43
C ALA A 44 -10.75 -2.63 10.12
N ARG A 45 -12.07 -2.36 10.11
CA ARG A 45 -13.08 -3.36 9.74
C ARG A 45 -13.06 -3.62 8.24
N GLU A 46 -13.12 -2.57 7.43
CA GLU A 46 -13.07 -2.68 5.96
C GLU A 46 -11.74 -3.27 5.49
N PHE A 47 -10.65 -2.90 6.16
CA PHE A 47 -9.34 -3.51 5.94
C PHE A 47 -9.41 -5.02 6.14
N LEU A 48 -9.94 -5.49 7.28
CA LEU A 48 -10.06 -6.91 7.57
C LEU A 48 -10.98 -7.63 6.57
N ASP A 49 -12.14 -7.06 6.25
CA ASP A 49 -13.08 -7.66 5.32
C ASP A 49 -12.46 -7.80 3.91
N PHE A 50 -11.66 -6.81 3.47
CA PHE A 50 -10.89 -6.89 2.22
C PHE A 50 -9.79 -7.96 2.26
N PHE A 51 -9.03 -8.05 3.36
CA PHE A 51 -8.00 -9.09 3.50
C PHE A 51 -8.57 -10.49 3.57
N GLN A 52 -9.74 -10.68 4.19
CA GLN A 52 -10.45 -11.95 4.19
C GLN A 52 -10.81 -12.36 2.75
N TYR A 53 -11.37 -11.44 1.98
CA TYR A 53 -11.68 -11.70 0.57
C TYR A 53 -10.44 -12.12 -0.23
N LEU A 54 -9.32 -11.42 -0.08
CA LEU A 54 -8.07 -11.78 -0.77
C LEU A 54 -7.51 -13.14 -0.34
N LEU A 55 -7.66 -13.50 0.94
CA LEU A 55 -7.28 -14.82 1.45
C LEU A 55 -8.13 -15.92 0.84
N ASP A 56 -9.45 -15.73 0.79
CA ASP A 56 -10.37 -16.67 0.16
C ASP A 56 -10.04 -16.82 -1.34
N TYR A 57 -9.83 -15.70 -2.04
CA TYR A 57 -9.41 -15.69 -3.45
C TYR A 57 -8.07 -16.43 -3.67
N LYS A 58 -7.09 -16.23 -2.78
CA LYS A 58 -5.79 -16.94 -2.82
C LYS A 58 -6.00 -18.45 -2.69
N ILE A 59 -6.83 -18.88 -1.74
CA ILE A 59 -7.10 -20.31 -1.47
C ILE A 59 -7.84 -20.93 -2.65
N ASP A 60 -8.92 -20.30 -3.11
CA ASP A 60 -9.77 -20.82 -4.20
C ASP A 60 -9.01 -20.95 -5.52
N ASN A 61 -8.04 -20.05 -5.76
CA ASN A 61 -7.21 -20.06 -6.97
C ASN A 61 -5.84 -20.72 -6.79
N ASN A 62 -5.55 -21.27 -5.60
CA ASN A 62 -4.28 -21.93 -5.26
C ASN A 62 -3.04 -21.08 -5.64
N LEU A 63 -3.07 -19.78 -5.30
CA LEU A 63 -1.99 -18.86 -5.64
C LEU A 63 -0.79 -19.06 -4.71
N ASP A 64 0.41 -19.03 -5.29
CA ASP A 64 1.64 -19.19 -4.53
C ASP A 64 2.03 -17.91 -3.76
N ASP A 65 3.07 -18.02 -2.92
CA ASP A 65 3.53 -16.91 -2.09
C ASP A 65 4.26 -15.80 -2.88
N LYS A 66 4.60 -16.06 -4.15
CA LYS A 66 5.21 -15.06 -5.03
C LYS A 66 4.16 -14.21 -5.75
N HIS A 67 2.91 -14.65 -5.76
CA HIS A 67 1.81 -13.91 -6.34
C HIS A 67 1.61 -12.56 -5.65
N SER A 68 1.22 -11.53 -6.42
CA SER A 68 1.05 -10.15 -5.92
C SER A 68 0.09 -10.07 -4.73
N ILE A 69 -1.02 -10.81 -4.78
CA ILE A 69 -1.97 -10.95 -3.64
C ILE A 69 -1.27 -11.47 -2.38
N SER A 70 -0.47 -12.54 -2.48
CA SER A 70 0.29 -13.07 -1.34
C SER A 70 1.26 -12.03 -0.80
N GLN A 71 1.95 -11.30 -1.68
CA GLN A 71 2.87 -10.23 -1.31
C GLN A 71 2.17 -9.05 -0.63
N LEU A 72 0.95 -8.70 -1.08
CA LEU A 72 0.13 -7.65 -0.48
C LEU A 72 -0.32 -8.02 0.94
N ILE A 73 -0.76 -9.27 1.13
CA ILE A 73 -1.13 -9.84 2.44
C ILE A 73 0.07 -9.83 3.38
N SER A 74 1.22 -10.32 2.92
CA SER A 74 2.45 -10.34 3.71
C SER A 74 2.89 -8.93 4.13
N TYR A 75 2.77 -7.96 3.23
CA TYR A 75 3.06 -6.56 3.50
C TYR A 75 2.16 -5.99 4.61
N GLY A 76 0.86 -6.25 4.52
CA GLY A 76 -0.14 -5.75 5.48
C GLY A 76 0.03 -6.26 6.88
N PHE A 77 0.43 -7.52 6.99
CA PHE A 77 0.46 -8.20 8.27
C PHE A 77 1.88 -8.37 8.82
N ASP A 78 2.87 -7.67 8.23
CA ASP A 78 4.29 -7.78 8.56
C ASP A 78 4.76 -9.24 8.64
N GLN A 79 4.16 -10.08 7.80
CA GLN A 79 4.57 -11.47 7.70
C GLN A 79 5.78 -11.51 6.78
N LYS A 80 6.96 -11.66 7.38
CA LYS A 80 8.06 -12.29 6.64
C LYS A 80 7.52 -13.61 6.13
N SER A 81 7.72 -13.90 4.84
CA SER A 81 7.28 -15.11 4.12
C SER A 81 7.88 -16.39 4.72
N THR A 82 7.54 -16.69 5.97
CA THR A 82 7.89 -17.91 6.68
C THR A 82 6.68 -18.80 6.58
N LEU A 83 6.86 -19.91 5.87
CA LEU A 83 5.92 -21.00 5.56
C LEU A 83 5.15 -21.61 6.77
N ASP A 84 5.25 -21.05 7.97
CA ASP A 84 4.75 -21.63 9.23
C ASP A 84 3.89 -20.68 10.09
N GLY A 85 3.57 -19.46 9.64
CA GLY A 85 2.92 -18.47 10.51
C GLY A 85 1.58 -17.97 9.97
N GLU A 86 0.46 -18.54 10.43
CA GLU A 86 -0.82 -17.82 10.36
C GLU A 86 -0.67 -16.40 10.95
N PRO A 87 -1.37 -15.39 10.41
CA PRO A 87 -1.31 -14.05 10.96
C PRO A 87 -1.75 -14.08 12.42
N LYS A 88 -0.82 -13.88 13.36
CA LYS A 88 -1.12 -13.82 14.79
C LYS A 88 -1.72 -12.45 15.14
N PHE A 89 -2.91 -12.17 14.62
CA PHE A 89 -3.77 -11.15 15.21
C PHE A 89 -4.54 -11.79 16.34
N GLU A 90 -4.18 -11.46 17.58
CA GLU A 90 -4.81 -12.04 18.77
C GLU A 90 -6.27 -11.59 18.93
N ASN A 91 -6.62 -10.43 18.36
CA ASN A 91 -7.96 -9.84 18.39
C ASN A 91 -8.08 -8.63 17.43
N PHE A 92 -9.28 -8.07 17.29
CA PHE A 92 -9.52 -6.90 16.44
C PHE A 92 -8.67 -5.67 16.80
N GLN A 93 -8.34 -5.48 18.09
CA GLN A 93 -7.49 -4.36 18.52
C GLN A 93 -6.07 -4.47 17.95
N SER A 94 -5.53 -5.69 17.82
CA SER A 94 -4.24 -5.91 17.16
C SER A 94 -4.26 -5.53 15.67
N ILE A 95 -5.40 -5.73 14.99
CA ILE A 95 -5.58 -5.27 13.59
C ILE A 95 -5.66 -3.75 13.53
N GLN A 96 -6.41 -3.12 14.44
CA GLN A 96 -6.49 -1.66 14.53
C GLN A 96 -5.11 -1.03 14.73
N SER A 97 -4.30 -1.60 15.62
CA SER A 97 -2.92 -1.17 15.83
C SER A 97 -2.10 -1.31 14.55
N ARG A 98 -2.16 -2.46 13.88
CA ARG A 98 -1.40 -2.69 12.64
C ARG A 98 -1.77 -1.70 11.53
N VAL A 99 -3.06 -1.40 11.35
CA VAL A 99 -3.51 -0.41 10.37
C VAL A 99 -3.00 0.98 10.72
N ALA A 100 -2.95 1.35 12.00
CA ALA A 100 -2.35 2.61 12.45
C ALA A 100 -0.83 2.66 12.23
N ASP A 101 -0.14 1.56 12.46
CA ASP A 101 1.30 1.42 12.23
C ASP A 101 1.62 1.57 10.73
N LEU A 102 0.90 0.86 9.86
CA LEU A 102 1.02 0.99 8.40
C LEU A 102 0.85 2.43 7.93
N ARG A 103 -0.17 3.14 8.42
CA ARG A 103 -0.36 4.58 8.11
C ARG A 103 0.84 5.42 8.52
N SER A 104 1.40 5.14 9.70
CA SER A 104 2.53 5.87 10.25
C SER A 104 3.82 5.59 9.47
N GLU A 105 4.05 4.33 9.10
CA GLU A 105 5.16 3.89 8.25
C GLU A 105 5.13 4.57 6.89
N HIS A 106 3.97 4.54 6.23
CA HIS A 106 3.74 5.18 4.94
C HIS A 106 3.91 6.70 5.00
N LEU A 107 3.33 7.36 6.01
CA LEU A 107 3.50 8.80 6.20
C LEU A 107 4.97 9.17 6.41
N THR A 108 5.70 8.40 7.23
CA THR A 108 7.14 8.61 7.46
C THR A 108 7.93 8.47 6.16
N GLN A 109 7.60 7.47 5.34
CA GLN A 109 8.27 7.25 4.05
C GLN A 109 7.95 8.37 3.06
N ARG A 110 6.70 8.88 3.00
CA ARG A 110 6.35 10.06 2.18
C ARG A 110 7.18 11.27 2.58
N ILE A 111 7.22 11.60 3.87
CA ILE A 111 8.00 12.73 4.41
C ILE A 111 9.48 12.59 4.03
N LYS A 112 10.05 11.38 4.17
CA LYS A 112 11.44 11.12 3.79
C LYS A 112 11.68 11.33 2.29
N ASN A 113 10.77 10.85 1.45
CA ASN A 113 10.86 11.02 -0.01
C ASN A 113 10.78 12.50 -0.40
N GLU A 114 9.86 13.27 0.20
CA GLU A 114 9.73 14.71 -0.01
C GLU A 114 10.98 15.48 0.43
N GLN A 115 11.55 15.14 1.59
CA GLN A 115 12.80 15.73 2.07
C GLN A 115 13.97 15.46 1.13
N GLN A 116 14.08 14.24 0.59
CA GLN A 116 15.10 13.89 -0.40
C GLN A 116 14.93 14.67 -1.70
N LEU A 117 13.69 14.80 -2.19
CA LEU A 117 13.38 15.57 -3.39
C LEU A 117 13.75 17.05 -3.21
N LEU A 118 13.38 17.65 -2.07
CA LEU A 118 13.72 19.03 -1.74
C LEU A 118 15.24 19.22 -1.64
N GLY A 119 15.95 18.29 -1.00
CA GLY A 119 17.41 18.31 -0.93
C GLY A 119 18.06 18.31 -2.32
N SER A 120 17.62 17.40 -3.20
CA SER A 120 18.12 17.32 -4.58
C SER A 120 17.85 18.60 -5.38
N ASN A 121 16.66 19.18 -5.24
CA ASN A 121 16.31 20.43 -5.91
C ASN A 121 17.18 21.61 -5.45
N ILE A 122 17.50 21.68 -4.15
CA ILE A 122 18.39 22.70 -3.59
C ILE A 122 19.81 22.55 -4.15
N GLU A 123 20.32 21.32 -4.23
CA GLU A 123 21.65 21.04 -4.80
C GLU A 123 21.74 21.45 -6.28
N GLN A 124 20.74 21.09 -7.08
CA GLN A 124 20.66 21.48 -8.50
C GLN A 124 20.61 23.01 -8.68
N LEU A 125 19.86 23.71 -7.83
CA LEU A 125 19.79 25.17 -7.85
C LEU A 125 21.15 25.80 -7.48
N ALA A 126 21.81 25.28 -6.46
CA ALA A 126 23.14 25.74 -6.04
C ALA A 126 24.20 25.53 -7.13
N GLU A 127 24.16 24.41 -7.86
CA GLU A 127 25.03 24.18 -9.02
C GLU A 127 24.74 25.13 -10.19
N THR A 128 23.48 25.46 -10.43
CA THR A 128 23.06 26.37 -11.49
C THR A 128 23.55 27.79 -11.21
N ILE A 129 23.41 28.28 -9.97
CA ILE A 129 23.90 29.59 -9.54
C ILE A 129 25.44 29.66 -9.68
N LYS A 130 26.17 28.63 -9.21
CA LYS A 130 27.64 28.57 -9.35
C LYS A 130 28.14 28.59 -10.80
N LYS A 131 27.34 28.14 -11.76
CA LYS A 131 27.66 28.18 -13.19
C LYS A 131 27.40 29.56 -13.81
N GLN A 132 26.39 30.29 -13.33
CA GLN A 132 26.09 31.64 -13.80
C GLN A 132 27.14 32.67 -13.35
N ASP A 133 27.68 32.55 -12.14
CA ASP A 133 28.75 33.43 -11.63
C ASP A 133 30.12 33.26 -12.33
N ARG A 134 30.24 32.31 -13.26
CA ARG A 134 31.49 32.01 -14.00
C ARG A 134 31.50 32.53 -15.44
N LEU A 135 30.43 33.20 -15.87
CA LEU A 135 30.26 33.82 -17.20
C LEU A 135 30.32 35.35 -17.08
#